data_AF-W6MQ36-F1
#
_entry.id   AF-W6MQ36-F1
#
_cell.length_a   1.000
_cell.length_b   1.000
_cell.length_c   1.000
_cell.angle_alpha   90.00
_cell.angle_beta   90.00
_cell.angle_gamma   90.00
#
_symmetry.space_group_name_H-M   'P 1'
#
loop_
_entity.id
_entity.type
_entity.pdbx_description
1 polymer ?
#
loop_
_entity_poly.entity_id
_entity_poly.type
_entity_poly.pdbx_seq_one_letter_code
_entity_poly.pdbx_strand_id
1 'polypeptide(L)'
;MKHVEDNALISEVDRSFCRFESSFFLEKCLQLLPSDLVSCRNSLEYLQTLGLLILYENQSGNDVALQQYMGMYLTMMALDGLHSELRWPKDIDKREVQTRRRLYWVLYRLEVHSAYVMGHLIRMHGSQSSVLYPQPVDEEEPDYTGGLSSGTWLVGWNFITDCYRILESCFQVFNPRSETGGLFSKDANHSIDVNLDLQTLQRISTETHKALPFVFKEASADISDTLTIRNGFQAANIACTMLLMRLVCLSMESADTVAHSLDVVHELIKSTSLIPSAYFRAVGTPMFQELSGFGYILGRFVANPLLEKEFLHVKVALHSLSDLLEKLNDFNDSLKISQFKSYLEKFDSVVS
;
A
#
# COMPACT_ATOMS: atom_id res chain seq x y z
N MET A 1 -2.86 16.90 -9.02
CA MET A 1 -3.09 15.45 -8.91
C MET A 1 -3.55 15.00 -10.28
N LYS A 2 -2.71 14.27 -11.02
CA LYS A 2 -2.91 14.01 -12.45
C LYS A 2 -4.28 13.37 -12.76
N HIS A 3 -4.81 12.55 -11.85
CA HIS A 3 -6.13 11.90 -11.95
C HIS A 3 -7.35 12.84 -11.84
N VAL A 4 -7.17 14.03 -11.25
CA VAL A 4 -8.17 15.11 -11.18
C VAL A 4 -8.03 16.00 -12.42
N GLU A 5 -6.81 16.20 -12.88
CA GLU A 5 -6.49 16.99 -14.08
C GLU A 5 -6.96 16.29 -15.37
N ASP A 6 -6.97 14.96 -15.41
CA ASP A 6 -7.43 14.14 -16.55
C ASP A 6 -8.88 13.60 -16.41
N ASN A 7 -9.57 13.94 -15.31
CA ASN A 7 -10.90 13.43 -14.94
C ASN A 7 -11.00 11.89 -14.89
N ALA A 8 -9.95 11.20 -14.43
CA ALA A 8 -9.92 9.73 -14.43
C ALA A 8 -11.08 9.10 -13.63
N LEU A 9 -11.41 9.64 -12.45
CA LEU A 9 -12.48 9.13 -11.59
C LEU A 9 -13.56 10.16 -11.25
N ILE A 10 -13.26 11.46 -11.32
CA ILE A 10 -14.19 12.52 -10.91
C ILE A 10 -14.39 13.44 -12.11
N SER A 11 -15.60 13.45 -12.66
CA SER A 11 -15.99 14.26 -13.83
C SER A 11 -16.59 15.62 -13.44
N GLU A 12 -17.11 15.75 -12.22
CA GLU A 12 -17.80 16.94 -11.71
C GLU A 12 -16.92 17.71 -10.70
N VAL A 13 -15.75 18.18 -11.13
CA VAL A 13 -14.95 19.11 -10.33
C VAL A 13 -15.41 20.53 -10.61
N ASP A 14 -15.69 21.32 -9.56
CA ASP A 14 -15.91 22.76 -9.71
C ASP A 14 -14.66 23.40 -10.35
N ARG A 15 -14.80 23.77 -11.63
CA ARG A 15 -13.70 24.28 -12.45
C ARG A 15 -13.16 25.63 -11.97
N SER A 16 -13.81 26.25 -10.99
CA SER A 16 -13.26 27.43 -10.30
C SER A 16 -11.90 27.13 -9.65
N PHE A 17 -11.71 25.92 -9.13
CA PHE A 17 -10.46 25.44 -8.52
C PHE A 17 -9.46 24.87 -9.52
N CYS A 18 -9.90 24.43 -10.71
CA CYS A 18 -9.02 23.96 -11.79
C CYS A 18 -8.11 25.05 -12.39
N ARG A 19 -8.20 26.30 -11.90
CA ARG A 19 -7.30 27.40 -12.30
C ARG A 19 -5.92 27.31 -11.66
N PHE A 20 -5.77 26.56 -10.57
CA PHE A 20 -4.51 26.41 -9.85
C PHE A 20 -4.02 24.97 -9.99
N GLU A 21 -2.77 24.82 -10.39
CA GLU A 21 -2.10 23.52 -10.40
C GLU A 21 -1.93 22.99 -8.97
N SER A 22 -1.83 21.68 -8.80
CA SER A 22 -1.60 21.10 -7.45
C SER A 22 -0.31 21.58 -6.79
N SER A 23 0.69 21.99 -7.58
CA SER A 23 1.93 22.63 -7.14
C SER A 23 1.69 23.93 -6.37
N PHE A 24 0.70 24.73 -6.75
CA PHE A 24 0.35 25.98 -6.07
C PHE A 24 -0.15 25.74 -4.64
N PHE A 25 -1.06 24.78 -4.47
CA PHE A 25 -1.59 24.42 -3.15
C PHE A 25 -0.51 23.81 -2.26
N LEU A 26 0.36 22.98 -2.83
CA LEU A 26 1.52 22.45 -2.12
C LEU A 26 2.42 23.59 -1.63
N GLU A 27 2.82 24.51 -2.51
CA GLU A 27 3.68 25.65 -2.14
C GLU A 27 3.07 26.46 -0.99
N LYS A 28 1.76 26.76 -1.05
CA LYS A 28 1.07 27.48 0.02
C LYS A 28 1.01 26.70 1.32
N CYS A 29 0.77 25.39 1.26
CA CYS A 29 0.83 24.52 2.43
C CYS A 29 2.22 24.58 3.08
N LEU A 30 3.29 24.46 2.30
CA LEU A 30 4.67 24.49 2.80
C LEU A 30 5.05 25.84 3.38
N GLN A 31 4.55 26.95 2.84
CA GLN A 31 4.76 28.30 3.40
C GLN A 31 4.10 28.49 4.76
N LEU A 32 3.00 27.77 5.03
CA LEU A 32 2.23 27.87 6.26
C LEU A 32 2.58 26.80 7.29
N LEU A 33 3.32 25.75 6.88
CA LEU A 33 3.63 24.61 7.73
C LEU A 33 4.53 25.05 8.90
N PRO A 34 4.07 24.92 10.16
CA PRO A 34 4.90 25.25 11.31
C PRO A 34 6.18 24.42 11.37
N SER A 35 7.32 25.09 11.64
CA SER A 35 8.63 24.45 11.81
C SER A 35 8.92 24.02 13.24
N ASP A 36 8.30 24.66 14.24
CA ASP A 36 8.43 24.27 15.65
C ASP A 36 7.44 23.17 16.01
N LEU A 37 7.90 21.92 15.94
CA LEU A 37 7.10 20.72 16.26
C LEU A 37 6.56 20.73 17.70
N VAL A 38 7.25 21.38 18.64
CA VAL A 38 6.83 21.41 20.05
C VAL A 38 5.54 22.22 20.19
N SER A 39 5.42 23.32 19.44
CA SER A 39 4.21 24.14 19.40
C SER A 39 3.00 23.41 18.79
N CYS A 40 3.25 22.37 17.98
CA CYS A 40 2.21 21.60 17.28
C CYS A 40 1.70 20.39 18.06
N ARG A 41 2.19 20.17 19.29
CA ARG A 41 1.79 19.01 20.09
C ARG A 41 0.29 18.93 20.30
N ASN A 42 -0.23 17.71 20.19
CA ASN A 42 -1.64 17.35 20.26
C ASN A 42 -2.55 17.98 19.19
N SER A 43 -2.06 18.82 18.27
CA SER A 43 -2.88 19.37 17.19
C SER A 43 -3.24 18.28 16.18
N LEU A 44 -4.53 17.98 16.07
CA LEU A 44 -5.05 17.04 15.08
C LEU A 44 -4.84 17.57 13.66
N GLU A 45 -5.04 18.86 13.45
CA GLU A 45 -4.93 19.53 12.15
C GLU A 45 -3.51 19.45 11.59
N TYR A 46 -2.51 19.63 12.46
CA TYR A 46 -1.11 19.48 12.08
C TYR A 46 -0.81 18.05 11.65
N LEU A 47 -1.27 17.06 12.42
CA LEU A 47 -1.11 15.64 12.09
C LEU A 47 -1.81 15.28 10.77
N GLN A 48 -3.02 15.82 10.53
CA GLN A 48 -3.74 15.64 9.27
C GLN A 48 -3.01 16.29 8.09
N THR A 49 -2.41 17.46 8.29
CA THR A 49 -1.62 18.16 7.27
C THR A 49 -0.38 17.34 6.90
N LEU A 50 0.34 16.82 7.89
CA LEU A 50 1.44 15.88 7.64
C LEU A 50 0.94 14.65 6.87
N GLY A 51 -0.17 14.03 7.29
CA GLY A 51 -0.76 12.89 6.60
C GLY A 51 -1.09 13.15 5.13
N LEU A 52 -1.66 14.32 4.83
CA LEU A 52 -1.97 14.73 3.45
C LEU A 52 -0.71 14.98 2.62
N LEU A 53 0.30 15.65 3.19
CA LEU A 53 1.60 15.84 2.52
C LEU A 53 2.24 14.50 2.21
N ILE A 54 2.30 13.59 3.18
CA ILE A 54 2.85 12.25 3.01
C ILE A 54 2.12 11.50 1.88
N LEU A 55 0.79 11.52 1.87
CA LEU A 55 -0.01 10.86 0.81
C LEU A 55 0.22 11.50 -0.56
N TYR A 56 0.37 12.82 -0.63
CA TYR A 56 0.65 13.55 -1.86
C TYR A 56 2.04 13.22 -2.42
N GLU A 57 3.07 13.26 -1.58
CA GLU A 57 4.44 12.91 -2.00
C GLU A 57 4.53 11.44 -2.40
N ASN A 58 3.78 10.56 -1.72
CA ASN A 58 3.66 9.15 -2.10
C ASN A 58 3.03 8.99 -3.50
N GLN A 59 1.93 9.68 -3.75
CA GLN A 59 1.21 9.62 -5.02
C GLN A 59 2.03 10.20 -6.19
N SER A 60 2.83 11.24 -5.92
CA SER A 60 3.69 11.89 -6.91
C SER A 60 5.04 11.19 -7.10
N GLY A 61 5.41 10.28 -6.21
CA GLY A 61 6.66 9.51 -6.27
C GLY A 61 7.89 10.25 -5.76
N ASN A 62 7.72 11.31 -4.96
CA ASN A 62 8.81 12.06 -4.36
C ASN A 62 9.28 11.41 -3.05
N ASP A 63 10.11 10.38 -3.19
CA ASP A 63 10.55 9.53 -2.08
C ASP A 63 11.29 10.32 -0.98
N VAL A 64 12.03 11.38 -1.33
CA VAL A 64 12.77 12.23 -0.37
C VAL A 64 11.82 13.03 0.51
N ALA A 65 10.87 13.75 -0.10
CA ALA A 65 9.90 14.54 0.66
C ALA A 65 8.95 13.65 1.48
N LEU A 66 8.57 12.49 0.93
CA LEU A 66 7.80 11.48 1.68
C LEU A 66 8.52 11.09 2.98
N GLN A 67 9.81 10.76 2.92
CA GLN A 67 10.58 10.39 4.10
C GLN A 67 10.76 11.55 5.09
N GLN A 68 10.92 12.78 4.59
CA GLN A 68 10.99 13.98 5.42
C GLN A 68 9.71 14.13 6.25
N TYR A 69 8.54 14.13 5.60
CA TYR A 69 7.27 14.32 6.31
C TYR A 69 6.89 13.11 7.17
N MET A 70 7.23 11.89 6.76
CA MET A 70 7.11 10.72 7.66
C MET A 70 7.98 10.88 8.90
N GLY A 71 9.21 11.37 8.79
CA GLY A 71 10.07 11.64 9.94
C GLY A 71 9.47 12.66 10.91
N MET A 72 8.84 13.72 10.39
CA MET A 72 8.11 14.70 11.20
C MET A 72 6.91 14.04 11.91
N TYR A 73 6.11 13.24 11.20
CA TYR A 73 4.99 12.51 11.80
C TYR A 73 5.44 11.54 12.90
N LEU A 74 6.50 10.77 12.67
CA LEU A 74 7.05 9.85 13.66
C LEU A 74 7.56 10.58 14.91
N THR A 75 8.13 11.77 14.73
CA THR A 75 8.51 12.65 15.84
C THR A 75 7.29 13.06 16.65
N MET A 76 6.21 13.50 15.99
CA MET A 76 4.95 13.83 16.67
C MET A 76 4.32 12.61 17.37
N MET A 77 4.35 11.44 16.73
CA MET A 77 3.89 10.18 17.32
C MET A 77 4.61 9.85 18.63
N ALA A 78 5.92 10.12 18.71
CA ALA A 78 6.70 9.92 19.92
C ALA A 78 6.38 10.98 21.01
N LEU A 79 6.30 12.25 20.62
CA LEU A 79 6.01 13.38 21.52
C LEU A 79 4.62 13.31 22.15
N ASP A 80 3.61 12.94 21.35
CA ASP A 80 2.20 12.91 21.77
C ASP A 80 1.73 11.50 22.16
N GLY A 81 2.58 10.48 22.00
CA GLY A 81 2.25 9.12 22.35
C GLY A 81 1.15 8.51 21.46
N LEU A 82 1.11 8.88 20.18
CA LEU A 82 0.00 8.49 19.28
C LEU A 82 -0.13 6.97 19.08
N HIS A 83 0.94 6.21 19.31
CA HIS A 83 0.96 4.75 19.29
C HIS A 83 0.11 4.11 20.41
N SER A 84 -0.41 4.88 21.37
CA SER A 84 -1.25 4.36 22.45
C SER A 84 -2.43 5.26 22.76
N GLU A 85 -3.66 4.75 22.60
CA GLU A 85 -4.88 5.50 22.93
C GLU A 85 -4.95 5.93 24.40
N LEU A 86 -4.27 5.20 25.29
CA LEU A 86 -4.16 5.58 26.70
C LEU A 86 -3.40 6.89 26.91
N ARG A 87 -2.57 7.30 25.96
CA ARG A 87 -1.78 8.54 26.00
C ARG A 87 -2.43 9.70 25.26
N TRP A 88 -3.52 9.47 24.54
CA TRP A 88 -4.24 10.53 23.85
C TRP A 88 -4.90 11.49 24.86
N PRO A 89 -5.15 12.75 24.46
CA PRO A 89 -5.89 13.70 25.30
C PRO A 89 -7.23 13.09 25.75
N LYS A 90 -7.68 13.42 26.97
CA LYS A 90 -8.84 12.75 27.60
C LYS A 90 -10.18 13.43 27.28
N ASP A 91 -10.11 14.66 26.78
CA ASP A 91 -11.20 15.57 26.49
C ASP A 91 -11.57 15.63 25.00
N ILE A 92 -11.05 14.70 24.20
CA ILE A 92 -11.38 14.59 22.78
C ILE A 92 -12.67 13.81 22.57
N ASP A 93 -13.41 14.21 21.55
CA ASP A 93 -14.68 13.55 21.22
C ASP A 93 -14.46 12.20 20.48
N LYS A 94 -15.54 11.46 20.28
CA LYS A 94 -15.51 10.18 19.57
C LYS A 94 -15.01 10.31 18.11
N ARG A 95 -15.30 11.45 17.46
CA ARG A 95 -14.97 11.69 16.04
C ARG A 95 -13.47 11.91 15.89
N GLU A 96 -12.86 12.68 16.78
CA GLU A 96 -11.44 12.87 16.85
C GLU A 96 -10.72 11.56 17.15
N VAL A 97 -11.22 10.73 18.08
CA VAL A 97 -10.70 9.38 18.33
C VAL A 97 -10.67 8.54 17.05
N GLN A 98 -11.77 8.48 16.30
CA GLN A 98 -11.80 7.73 15.03
C GLN A 98 -10.87 8.35 13.97
N THR A 99 -10.74 9.67 13.93
CA THR A 99 -9.85 10.38 13.01
C THR A 99 -8.38 10.05 13.31
N ARG A 100 -7.99 10.06 14.58
CA ARG A 100 -6.65 9.66 15.03
C ARG A 100 -6.35 8.19 14.69
N ARG A 101 -7.31 7.28 14.87
CA ARG A 101 -7.17 5.87 14.45
C ARG A 101 -6.95 5.73 12.95
N ARG A 102 -7.75 6.41 12.13
CA ARG A 102 -7.64 6.39 10.66
C ARG A 102 -6.26 6.92 10.21
N LEU A 103 -5.82 8.03 10.81
CA LEU A 103 -4.52 8.62 10.51
C LEU A 103 -3.36 7.71 10.92
N TYR A 104 -3.42 7.12 12.12
CA TYR A 104 -2.40 6.19 12.59
C TYR A 104 -2.25 5.00 11.64
N TRP A 105 -3.37 4.35 11.32
CA TRP A 105 -3.34 3.13 10.52
C TRP A 105 -3.04 3.39 9.03
N VAL A 106 -3.43 4.54 8.45
CA VAL A 106 -3.02 4.87 7.07
C VAL A 106 -1.51 5.08 6.96
N LEU A 107 -0.91 5.76 7.94
CA LEU A 107 0.53 6.03 7.96
C LEU A 107 1.35 4.81 8.34
N TYR A 108 0.82 3.94 9.22
CA TYR A 108 1.39 2.61 9.46
C TYR A 108 1.49 1.79 8.17
N ARG A 109 0.39 1.68 7.40
CA ARG A 109 0.42 0.92 6.13
C ARG A 109 1.42 1.49 5.15
N LEU A 110 1.50 2.83 5.06
CA LEU A 110 2.45 3.49 4.19
C LEU A 110 3.91 3.31 4.64
N GLU A 111 4.17 3.26 5.94
CA GLU A 111 5.49 2.94 6.49
C GLU A 111 5.92 1.51 6.11
N VAL A 112 5.01 0.53 6.23
CA VAL A 112 5.28 -0.85 5.80
C VAL A 112 5.52 -0.89 4.28
N HIS A 113 4.63 -0.27 3.49
CA HIS A 113 4.76 -0.19 2.03
C HIS A 113 6.10 0.42 1.59
N SER A 114 6.42 1.60 2.11
CA SER A 114 7.67 2.31 1.77
C SER A 114 8.90 1.52 2.20
N ALA A 115 8.87 0.77 3.30
CA ALA A 115 9.95 -0.12 3.69
C ALA A 115 10.19 -1.22 2.64
N TYR A 116 9.12 -1.82 2.10
CA TYR A 116 9.23 -2.82 1.02
C TYR A 116 9.79 -2.23 -0.28
N VAL A 117 9.33 -1.04 -0.65
CA VAL A 117 9.71 -0.39 -1.92
C VAL A 117 11.11 0.21 -1.84
N MET A 118 11.40 0.91 -0.75
CA MET A 118 12.60 1.74 -0.57
C MET A 118 13.65 1.04 0.28
N GLY A 119 13.40 -0.16 0.80
CA GLY A 119 14.36 -0.99 1.53
C GLY A 119 14.89 -0.36 2.84
N HIS A 120 14.13 0.54 3.46
CA HIS A 120 14.42 1.03 4.80
C HIS A 120 13.76 0.16 5.87
N LEU A 121 14.16 0.36 7.12
CA LEU A 121 13.55 -0.31 8.28
C LEU A 121 12.15 0.22 8.57
N ILE A 122 11.24 -0.65 9.01
CA ILE A 122 9.90 -0.28 9.47
C ILE A 122 10.04 0.38 10.84
N ARG A 123 9.65 1.66 10.96
CA ARG A 123 9.77 2.43 12.21
C ARG A 123 8.51 2.36 13.07
N MET A 124 7.36 2.03 12.47
CA MET A 124 6.08 1.87 13.15
C MET A 124 5.72 0.39 13.25
N HIS A 125 6.01 -0.23 14.39
CA HIS A 125 5.69 -1.63 14.58
C HIS A 125 4.28 -1.87 15.11
N GLY A 126 3.51 -2.73 14.43
CA GLY A 126 2.12 -3.00 14.80
C GLY A 126 1.99 -3.66 16.18
N SER A 127 2.97 -4.48 16.56
CA SER A 127 3.06 -5.15 17.87
C SER A 127 3.38 -4.21 19.03
N GLN A 128 3.91 -3.01 18.74
CA GLN A 128 4.25 -1.98 19.72
C GLN A 128 3.18 -0.88 19.83
N SER A 129 2.04 -1.09 19.17
CA SER A 129 0.93 -0.15 19.14
C SER A 129 -0.27 -0.69 19.92
N SER A 130 -0.91 0.20 20.65
CA SER A 130 -2.20 -0.03 21.32
C SER A 130 -3.25 0.92 20.77
N VAL A 131 -3.34 1.01 19.43
CA VAL A 131 -4.38 1.74 18.69
C VAL A 131 -5.38 0.74 18.12
N LEU A 132 -6.67 0.93 18.39
CA LEU A 132 -7.73 0.07 17.89
C LEU A 132 -8.03 0.39 16.43
N TYR A 133 -8.65 -0.56 15.71
CA TYR A 133 -9.14 -0.30 14.37
C TYR A 133 -10.23 0.78 14.37
N PRO A 134 -10.25 1.67 13.36
CA PRO A 134 -11.28 2.67 13.24
C PRO A 134 -12.65 2.01 13.10
N GLN A 135 -13.63 2.62 13.75
CA GLN A 135 -15.03 2.23 13.75
C GLN A 135 -15.86 3.36 13.11
N PRO A 136 -17.09 3.04 12.66
CA PRO A 136 -18.05 4.06 12.25
C PRO A 136 -18.40 4.94 13.45
N VAL A 137 -18.68 6.22 13.22
CA VAL A 137 -19.26 7.10 14.25
C VAL A 137 -20.77 7.13 14.03
N ASP A 138 -21.57 7.06 15.10
CA ASP A 138 -23.05 6.98 15.06
C ASP A 138 -23.72 8.13 14.27
N GLU A 139 -23.00 9.24 14.06
CA GLU A 139 -23.39 10.44 13.31
C GLU A 139 -22.46 10.73 12.11
N GLU A 140 -21.70 9.74 11.63
CA GLU A 140 -21.38 9.78 10.21
C GLU A 140 -22.74 9.70 9.52
N GLU A 141 -23.24 10.89 9.14
CA GLU A 141 -24.41 11.10 8.29
C GLU A 141 -24.45 9.99 7.23
N PRO A 142 -25.62 9.65 6.67
CA PRO A 142 -25.61 8.95 5.40
C PRO A 142 -24.68 9.78 4.51
N ASP A 143 -23.46 9.29 4.37
CA ASP A 143 -22.39 9.95 3.67
C ASP A 143 -22.94 10.05 2.25
N TYR A 144 -22.16 10.54 1.32
CA TYR A 144 -22.51 10.44 -0.09
C TYR A 144 -22.56 8.96 -0.60
N THR A 145 -22.81 7.99 0.31
CA THR A 145 -22.89 6.53 0.26
C THR A 145 -24.32 5.96 0.16
N GLY A 146 -25.27 6.67 -0.45
CA GLY A 146 -26.46 6.08 -1.08
C GLY A 146 -27.14 4.91 -0.34
N GLY A 147 -27.35 5.01 0.98
CA GLY A 147 -28.12 4.03 1.76
C GLY A 147 -27.42 2.73 2.15
N LEU A 148 -26.11 2.55 1.93
CA LEU A 148 -25.36 1.47 2.59
C LEU A 148 -24.92 1.91 3.99
N SER A 149 -24.98 1.00 4.96
CA SER A 149 -24.54 1.23 6.33
C SER A 149 -23.11 1.78 6.33
N SER A 150 -22.90 2.94 6.96
CA SER A 150 -21.65 3.71 6.94
C SER A 150 -20.41 2.91 7.39
N GLY A 151 -20.60 1.74 8.00
CA GLY A 151 -19.53 0.82 8.37
C GLY A 151 -18.99 -0.11 7.29
N THR A 152 -19.64 -0.23 6.12
CA THR A 152 -19.21 -1.21 5.10
C THR A 152 -17.83 -0.88 4.53
N TRP A 153 -17.53 0.39 4.26
CA TRP A 153 -16.22 0.81 3.74
C TRP A 153 -15.07 0.51 4.71
N LEU A 154 -15.29 0.75 6.01
CA LEU A 154 -14.28 0.47 7.03
C LEU A 154 -13.97 -1.02 7.17
N VAL A 155 -14.89 -1.92 6.83
CA VAL A 155 -14.61 -3.37 6.78
C VAL A 155 -13.52 -3.67 5.75
N GLY A 156 -13.68 -3.18 4.52
CA GLY A 156 -12.65 -3.33 3.49
C GLY A 156 -11.35 -2.61 3.86
N TRP A 157 -11.46 -1.45 4.51
CA TRP A 157 -10.30 -0.66 4.93
C TRP A 157 -9.47 -1.34 6.02
N ASN A 158 -10.13 -1.91 7.03
CA ASN A 158 -9.48 -2.65 8.10
C ASN A 158 -8.84 -3.95 7.57
N PHE A 159 -9.49 -4.60 6.60
CA PHE A 159 -8.93 -5.78 5.93
C PHE A 159 -7.60 -5.49 5.21
N ILE A 160 -7.47 -4.35 4.51
CA ILE A 160 -6.17 -3.93 3.95
C ILE A 160 -5.12 -3.77 5.06
N THR A 161 -5.50 -3.21 6.21
CA THR A 161 -4.60 -3.07 7.35
C THR A 161 -4.10 -4.43 7.85
N ASP A 162 -4.97 -5.44 7.91
CA ASP A 162 -4.55 -6.81 8.24
C ASP A 162 -3.53 -7.36 7.23
N CYS A 163 -3.71 -7.09 5.93
CA CYS A 163 -2.74 -7.49 4.90
C CYS A 163 -1.36 -6.85 5.14
N TYR A 164 -1.31 -5.56 5.48
CA TYR A 164 -0.05 -4.89 5.79
C TYR A 164 0.59 -5.37 7.10
N ARG A 165 -0.19 -5.82 8.09
CA ARG A 165 0.36 -6.44 9.31
C ARG A 165 1.00 -7.80 9.02
N ILE A 166 0.43 -8.56 8.09
CA ILE A 166 1.05 -9.81 7.60
C ILE A 166 2.34 -9.46 6.84
N LEU A 167 2.31 -8.48 5.94
CA LEU A 167 3.50 -7.99 5.25
C LEU A 167 4.59 -7.51 6.22
N GLU A 168 4.26 -6.77 7.26
CA GLU A 168 5.22 -6.39 8.31
C GLU A 168 5.89 -7.62 8.91
N SER A 169 5.12 -8.66 9.22
CA SER A 169 5.62 -9.91 9.81
C SER A 169 6.59 -10.62 8.86
N CYS A 170 6.31 -10.60 7.55
CA CYS A 170 7.18 -11.15 6.53
C CYS A 170 8.47 -10.33 6.30
N PHE A 171 8.45 -9.03 6.59
CA PHE A 171 9.55 -8.11 6.24
C PHE A 171 10.88 -8.49 6.91
N GLN A 172 10.82 -8.99 8.15
CA GLN A 172 12.00 -9.40 8.92
C GLN A 172 12.78 -10.55 8.25
N VAL A 173 12.08 -11.40 7.51
CA VAL A 173 12.67 -12.55 6.81
C VAL A 173 12.96 -12.22 5.33
N PHE A 174 12.11 -11.41 4.70
CA PHE A 174 12.17 -11.13 3.26
C PHE A 174 13.20 -10.04 2.86
N ASN A 175 13.63 -9.17 3.79
CA ASN A 175 14.36 -7.90 3.55
C ASN A 175 14.98 -7.74 2.14
N PRO A 176 14.34 -6.93 1.26
CA PRO A 176 14.64 -6.91 -0.18
C PRO A 176 16.04 -6.37 -0.53
N ARG A 177 16.78 -5.75 0.40
CA ARG A 177 18.15 -5.21 0.16
C ARG A 177 19.26 -5.92 0.91
N SER A 178 18.99 -7.05 1.55
CA SER A 178 20.04 -7.86 2.18
C SER A 178 20.84 -8.64 1.12
N GLU A 179 21.63 -7.96 0.28
CA GLU A 179 22.62 -8.60 -0.60
C GLU A 179 23.88 -9.03 0.16
N THR A 180 24.22 -8.31 1.23
CA THR A 180 25.18 -8.79 2.22
C THR A 180 24.39 -9.46 3.32
N GLY A 181 24.44 -10.80 3.40
CA GLY A 181 24.06 -11.52 4.62
C GLY A 181 24.62 -10.74 5.81
N GLY A 182 23.72 -10.10 6.57
CA GLY A 182 24.12 -9.15 7.60
C GLY A 182 25.12 -9.82 8.53
N LEU A 183 26.01 -9.03 9.15
CA LEU A 183 27.02 -9.48 10.12
C LEU A 183 26.46 -10.27 11.33
N PHE A 184 25.16 -10.56 11.36
CA PHE A 184 24.46 -11.43 12.30
C PHE A 184 23.89 -12.72 11.67
N SER A 185 24.14 -12.99 10.39
CA SER A 185 23.42 -14.00 9.59
C SER A 185 24.23 -15.25 9.23
N LYS A 186 25.40 -15.47 9.84
CA LYS A 186 26.13 -16.75 9.68
C LYS A 186 26.18 -17.62 10.94
N ASP A 187 25.98 -17.03 12.13
CA ASP A 187 26.02 -17.75 13.41
C ASP A 187 24.78 -17.55 14.30
N ALA A 188 23.72 -16.91 13.79
CA ALA A 188 22.42 -16.91 14.48
C ALA A 188 21.70 -18.26 14.26
N ASN A 189 22.27 -19.33 14.83
CA ASN A 189 21.57 -20.59 15.13
C ASN A 189 20.42 -20.41 16.16
N HIS A 190 20.01 -19.18 16.44
CA HIS A 190 18.69 -18.87 16.91
C HIS A 190 17.88 -18.44 15.71
N SER A 191 17.39 -19.42 14.96
CA SER A 191 16.07 -19.31 14.35
C SER A 191 15.13 -18.93 15.49
N ILE A 192 14.96 -17.63 15.74
CA ILE A 192 13.76 -17.17 16.41
C ILE A 192 12.69 -17.73 15.51
N ASP A 193 11.97 -18.70 16.06
CA ASP A 193 10.84 -19.37 15.44
C ASP A 193 9.72 -18.32 15.31
N VAL A 194 9.96 -17.32 14.45
CA VAL A 194 8.95 -16.44 13.90
C VAL A 194 8.28 -17.18 12.74
N ASN A 195 8.07 -18.49 12.88
CA ASN A 195 6.84 -19.11 12.38
C ASN A 195 5.69 -18.57 13.24
N LEU A 196 5.47 -17.25 13.20
CA LEU A 196 4.16 -16.69 13.43
C LEU A 196 3.31 -17.30 12.34
N ASP A 197 2.66 -18.43 12.62
CA ASP A 197 2.07 -19.38 11.67
C ASP A 197 1.54 -18.68 10.40
N LEU A 198 2.45 -18.47 9.44
CA LEU A 198 2.22 -17.59 8.30
C LEU A 198 1.16 -18.22 7.42
N GLN A 199 1.12 -19.56 7.40
CA GLN A 199 0.09 -20.36 6.78
C GLN A 199 -1.26 -20.12 7.45
N THR A 200 -1.34 -20.06 8.78
CA THR A 200 -2.58 -19.65 9.46
C THR A 200 -2.95 -18.21 9.17
N LEU A 201 -2.02 -17.26 9.17
CA LEU A 201 -2.33 -15.86 8.83
C LEU A 201 -2.82 -15.71 7.39
N GLN A 202 -2.19 -16.40 6.44
CA GLN A 202 -2.60 -16.42 5.04
C GLN A 202 -3.96 -17.10 4.86
N ARG A 203 -4.21 -18.20 5.59
CA ARG A 203 -5.51 -18.88 5.61
C ARG A 203 -6.59 -17.97 6.18
N ILE A 204 -6.34 -17.33 7.33
CA ILE A 204 -7.26 -16.37 7.94
C ILE A 204 -7.54 -15.23 6.96
N SER A 205 -6.51 -14.63 6.36
CA SER A 205 -6.68 -13.57 5.36
C SER A 205 -7.52 -14.04 4.17
N THR A 206 -7.33 -15.27 3.71
CA THR A 206 -8.14 -15.85 2.62
C THR A 206 -9.61 -16.04 3.01
N GLU A 207 -9.88 -16.55 4.21
CA GLU A 207 -11.24 -16.74 4.72
C GLU A 207 -11.93 -15.41 5.03
N THR A 208 -11.22 -14.47 5.66
CA THR A 208 -11.72 -13.11 5.91
C THR A 208 -11.96 -12.38 4.58
N HIS A 209 -11.08 -12.56 3.59
CA HIS A 209 -11.34 -12.07 2.24
C HIS A 209 -12.65 -12.64 1.75
N LYS A 210 -12.86 -13.97 1.72
CA LYS A 210 -14.13 -14.58 1.26
C LYS A 210 -15.36 -14.00 1.96
N ALA A 211 -15.26 -13.65 3.24
CA ALA A 211 -16.33 -13.04 4.03
C ALA A 211 -16.55 -11.53 3.76
N LEU A 212 -15.67 -10.86 3.00
CA LEU A 212 -15.86 -9.46 2.65
C LEU A 212 -17.13 -9.25 1.83
N PRO A 213 -17.81 -8.10 2.01
CA PRO A 213 -18.89 -7.65 1.15
C PRO A 213 -18.55 -7.75 -0.35
N PHE A 214 -19.54 -8.13 -1.16
CA PHE A 214 -19.37 -8.33 -2.60
C PHE A 214 -18.78 -7.10 -3.31
N VAL A 215 -19.12 -5.88 -2.85
CA VAL A 215 -18.61 -4.61 -3.37
C VAL A 215 -17.08 -4.45 -3.29
N PHE A 216 -16.38 -5.29 -2.52
CA PHE A 216 -14.92 -5.29 -2.40
C PHE A 216 -14.24 -6.44 -3.16
N LYS A 217 -15.00 -7.24 -3.90
CA LYS A 217 -14.48 -8.38 -4.68
C LYS A 217 -13.97 -7.99 -6.04
N GLU A 218 -14.67 -7.06 -6.68
CA GLU A 218 -14.37 -6.62 -8.04
C GLU A 218 -14.54 -5.10 -8.11
N ALA A 219 -13.59 -4.44 -8.77
CA ALA A 219 -13.66 -2.99 -8.97
C ALA A 219 -14.69 -2.67 -10.07
N SER A 220 -15.72 -1.89 -9.72
CA SER A 220 -16.78 -1.53 -10.66
C SER A 220 -16.24 -0.68 -11.82
N ALA A 221 -16.62 -1.04 -13.06
CA ALA A 221 -16.37 -0.21 -14.23
C ALA A 221 -17.29 1.02 -14.32
N ASP A 222 -18.36 1.04 -13.52
CA ASP A 222 -19.25 2.19 -13.40
C ASP A 222 -18.61 3.25 -12.49
N ILE A 223 -18.46 4.46 -13.03
CA ILE A 223 -17.82 5.63 -12.39
C ILE A 223 -18.87 6.76 -12.29
N SER A 224 -20.16 6.42 -12.26
CA SER A 224 -21.24 7.41 -12.27
C SER A 224 -21.50 8.09 -10.92
N ASP A 225 -21.20 7.41 -9.81
CA ASP A 225 -21.42 7.92 -8.46
C ASP A 225 -20.22 7.73 -7.53
N THR A 226 -20.06 8.66 -6.59
CA THR A 226 -18.92 8.72 -5.66
C THR A 226 -18.80 7.47 -4.79
N LEU A 227 -19.92 6.82 -4.43
CA LEU A 227 -19.88 5.61 -3.60
C LEU A 227 -19.31 4.43 -4.37
N THR A 228 -19.78 4.23 -5.59
CA THR A 228 -19.30 3.18 -6.48
C THR A 228 -17.82 3.38 -6.78
N ILE A 229 -17.41 4.62 -7.04
CA ILE A 229 -15.99 4.99 -7.22
C ILE A 229 -15.17 4.63 -5.97
N ARG A 230 -15.63 5.04 -4.78
CA ARG A 230 -14.93 4.78 -3.52
C ARG A 230 -14.80 3.28 -3.23
N ASN A 231 -15.85 2.51 -3.47
CA ASN A 231 -15.83 1.05 -3.27
C ASN A 231 -14.97 0.35 -4.32
N GLY A 232 -15.03 0.77 -5.59
CA GLY A 232 -14.19 0.25 -6.65
C GLY A 232 -12.71 0.52 -6.43
N PHE A 233 -12.36 1.71 -5.93
CA PHE A 233 -11.01 2.06 -5.52
C PHE A 233 -10.53 1.15 -4.38
N GLN A 234 -11.39 0.91 -3.38
CA GLN A 234 -11.08 0.01 -2.27
C GLN A 234 -10.90 -1.44 -2.74
N ALA A 235 -11.74 -1.92 -3.65
CA ALA A 235 -11.64 -3.26 -4.23
C ALA A 235 -10.33 -3.46 -5.01
N ALA A 236 -9.95 -2.47 -5.82
CA ALA A 236 -8.68 -2.50 -6.55
C ALA A 236 -7.47 -2.56 -5.60
N ASN A 237 -7.51 -1.78 -4.52
CA ASN A 237 -6.44 -1.75 -3.52
C ASN A 237 -6.36 -3.05 -2.71
N ILE A 238 -7.50 -3.65 -2.35
CA ILE A 238 -7.58 -4.98 -1.72
C ILE A 238 -6.96 -6.04 -2.63
N ALA A 239 -7.35 -6.08 -3.90
CA ALA A 239 -6.85 -7.06 -4.86
C ALA A 239 -5.32 -6.99 -4.97
N CYS A 240 -4.76 -5.81 -5.22
CA CYS A 240 -3.32 -5.64 -5.38
C CYS A 240 -2.56 -6.00 -4.09
N THR A 241 -2.96 -5.46 -2.94
CA THR A 241 -2.27 -5.67 -1.67
C THR A 241 -2.31 -7.15 -1.25
N MET A 242 -3.46 -7.82 -1.41
CA MET A 242 -3.60 -9.24 -1.07
C MET A 242 -2.70 -10.13 -1.93
N LEU A 243 -2.62 -9.83 -3.22
CA LEU A 243 -1.77 -10.58 -4.14
C LEU A 243 -0.30 -10.38 -3.78
N LEU A 244 0.11 -9.14 -3.41
CA LEU A 244 1.49 -8.88 -2.97
C LEU A 244 1.80 -9.67 -1.71
N MET A 245 0.92 -9.60 -0.72
CA MET A 245 1.04 -10.37 0.52
C MET A 245 1.17 -11.86 0.25
N ARG A 246 0.32 -12.46 -0.61
CA ARG A 246 0.41 -13.88 -0.97
C ARG A 246 1.73 -14.23 -1.63
N LEU A 247 2.20 -13.40 -2.57
CA LEU A 247 3.47 -13.65 -3.25
C LEU A 247 4.67 -13.55 -2.30
N VAL A 248 4.67 -12.57 -1.39
CA VAL A 248 5.70 -12.44 -0.34
C VAL A 248 5.69 -13.67 0.57
N CYS A 249 4.52 -14.09 1.07
CA CYS A 249 4.41 -15.29 1.91
C CYS A 249 4.95 -16.54 1.20
N LEU A 250 4.54 -16.75 -0.06
CA LEU A 250 5.04 -17.88 -0.86
C LEU A 250 6.55 -17.82 -1.03
N SER A 251 7.14 -16.64 -1.29
CA SER A 251 8.60 -16.52 -1.46
C SER A 251 9.43 -16.95 -0.24
N MET A 252 8.79 -17.14 0.92
CA MET A 252 9.41 -17.61 2.16
C MET A 252 9.26 -19.12 2.39
N GLU A 253 8.40 -19.82 1.63
CA GLU A 253 8.20 -21.27 1.76
C GLU A 253 9.26 -22.07 0.99
N SER A 254 9.77 -23.15 1.60
CA SER A 254 10.95 -23.89 1.12
C SER A 254 10.66 -25.11 0.22
N ALA A 255 9.39 -25.42 -0.10
CA ALA A 255 9.02 -26.59 -0.90
C ALA A 255 7.80 -26.32 -1.82
N ASP A 256 7.86 -26.78 -3.08
CA ASP A 256 6.80 -26.63 -4.12
C ASP A 256 6.29 -25.19 -4.38
N THR A 257 7.16 -24.22 -4.11
CA THR A 257 6.86 -22.78 -4.08
C THR A 257 6.58 -22.19 -5.46
N VAL A 258 7.24 -22.72 -6.50
CA VAL A 258 7.20 -22.12 -7.83
C VAL A 258 5.83 -22.27 -8.49
N ALA A 259 5.23 -23.47 -8.46
CA ALA A 259 3.92 -23.71 -9.06
C ALA A 259 2.81 -22.87 -8.40
N HIS A 260 2.78 -22.82 -7.07
CA HIS A 260 1.82 -21.98 -6.33
C HIS A 260 2.05 -20.48 -6.55
N SER A 261 3.32 -20.06 -6.67
CA SER A 261 3.66 -18.67 -6.99
C SER A 261 3.18 -18.30 -8.39
N LEU A 262 3.33 -19.20 -9.36
CA LEU A 262 2.80 -19.03 -10.72
C LEU A 262 1.27 -18.93 -10.73
N ASP A 263 0.56 -19.73 -9.94
CA ASP A 263 -0.89 -19.62 -9.80
C ASP A 263 -1.32 -18.25 -9.23
N VAL A 264 -0.64 -17.78 -8.18
CA VAL A 264 -0.87 -16.43 -7.62
C VAL A 264 -0.61 -15.34 -8.65
N VAL A 265 0.41 -15.52 -9.50
CA VAL A 265 0.77 -14.56 -10.52
C VAL A 265 -0.22 -14.58 -11.70
N HIS A 266 -0.74 -15.74 -12.08
CA HIS A 266 -1.85 -15.85 -13.01
C HIS A 266 -3.12 -15.19 -12.47
N GLU A 267 -3.43 -15.40 -11.18
CA GLU A 267 -4.54 -14.73 -10.49
C GLU A 267 -4.32 -13.22 -10.44
N LEU A 268 -3.09 -12.76 -10.28
CA LEU A 268 -2.71 -11.36 -10.32
C LEU A 268 -2.96 -10.74 -11.69
N ILE A 269 -2.45 -11.34 -12.76
CA ILE A 269 -2.64 -10.84 -14.13
C ILE A 269 -4.12 -10.79 -14.47
N LYS A 270 -4.87 -11.85 -14.13
CA LYS A 270 -6.31 -11.90 -14.35
C LYS A 270 -7.03 -10.80 -13.56
N SER A 271 -6.81 -10.72 -12.25
CA SER A 271 -7.49 -9.75 -11.38
C SER A 271 -7.15 -8.32 -11.75
N THR A 272 -5.89 -8.02 -12.03
CA THR A 272 -5.46 -6.67 -12.43
C THR A 272 -5.97 -6.26 -13.80
N SER A 273 -6.09 -7.20 -14.75
CA SER A 273 -6.69 -6.92 -16.06
C SER A 273 -8.17 -6.54 -16.00
N LEU A 274 -8.86 -6.94 -14.93
CA LEU A 274 -10.26 -6.61 -14.69
C LEU A 274 -10.44 -5.26 -13.98
N ILE A 275 -9.40 -4.71 -13.36
CA ILE A 275 -9.48 -3.41 -12.69
C ILE A 275 -9.48 -2.30 -13.76
N PRO A 276 -10.48 -1.41 -13.77
CA PRO A 276 -10.49 -0.27 -14.68
C PRO A 276 -9.25 0.63 -14.52
N SER A 277 -8.66 1.05 -15.65
CA SER A 277 -7.45 1.88 -15.69
C SER A 277 -7.59 3.19 -14.90
N ALA A 278 -8.81 3.71 -14.79
CA ALA A 278 -9.16 4.87 -13.99
C ALA A 278 -8.73 4.75 -12.52
N TYR A 279 -8.88 3.58 -11.90
CA TYR A 279 -8.47 3.37 -10.50
C TYR A 279 -6.95 3.37 -10.35
N PHE A 280 -6.24 2.74 -11.29
CA PHE A 280 -4.77 2.77 -11.29
C PHE A 280 -4.25 4.21 -11.41
N ARG A 281 -4.86 5.02 -12.29
CA ARG A 281 -4.52 6.45 -12.43
C ARG A 281 -4.77 7.23 -11.15
N ALA A 282 -5.89 6.95 -10.48
CA ALA A 282 -6.23 7.63 -9.23
C ALA A 282 -5.31 7.28 -8.06
N VAL A 283 -4.89 6.02 -7.93
CA VAL A 283 -3.93 5.64 -6.89
C VAL A 283 -2.56 6.28 -7.14
N GLY A 284 -2.11 6.31 -8.39
CA GLY A 284 -0.80 6.86 -8.77
C GLY A 284 0.36 5.91 -8.48
N THR A 285 1.51 6.47 -8.08
CA THR A 285 2.77 5.72 -7.87
C THR A 285 2.67 4.50 -6.93
N PRO A 286 1.84 4.47 -5.87
CA PRO A 286 1.77 3.30 -4.97
C PRO A 286 1.33 2.02 -5.66
N MET A 287 0.35 2.10 -6.58
CA MET A 287 -0.10 0.94 -7.34
C MET A 287 0.99 0.43 -8.27
N PHE A 288 1.75 1.35 -8.87
CA PHE A 288 2.91 1.00 -9.68
C PHE A 288 3.99 0.30 -8.85
N GLN A 289 4.23 0.75 -7.61
CA GLN A 289 5.19 0.16 -6.70
C GLN A 289 4.79 -1.24 -6.25
N GLU A 290 3.52 -1.45 -5.89
CA GLU A 290 2.95 -2.78 -5.63
C GLU A 290 3.17 -3.69 -6.84
N LEU A 291 2.85 -3.19 -8.04
CA LEU A 291 3.01 -3.94 -9.30
C LEU A 291 4.48 -4.30 -9.61
N SER A 292 5.39 -3.36 -9.36
CA SER A 292 6.84 -3.55 -9.55
C SER A 292 7.42 -4.50 -8.51
N GLY A 293 6.89 -4.50 -7.29
CA GLY A 293 7.23 -5.45 -6.22
C GLY A 293 7.02 -6.90 -6.66
N PHE A 294 5.94 -7.18 -7.40
CA PHE A 294 5.73 -8.51 -7.99
C PHE A 294 6.86 -8.92 -8.94
N GLY A 295 7.27 -8.02 -9.84
CA GLY A 295 8.36 -8.30 -10.78
C GLY A 295 9.67 -8.62 -10.07
N TYR A 296 9.98 -7.89 -9.00
CA TYR A 296 11.16 -8.15 -8.17
C TYR A 296 11.10 -9.52 -7.50
N ILE A 297 9.98 -9.87 -6.84
CA ILE A 297 9.82 -11.17 -6.17
C ILE A 297 9.87 -12.32 -7.20
N LEU A 298 9.22 -12.14 -8.36
CA LEU A 298 9.27 -13.10 -9.46
C LEU A 298 10.69 -13.31 -9.97
N GLY A 299 11.47 -12.25 -10.13
CA GLY A 299 12.88 -12.33 -10.52
C GLY A 299 13.73 -13.17 -9.56
N ARG A 300 13.43 -13.18 -8.25
CA ARG A 300 14.13 -14.02 -7.27
C ARG A 300 13.83 -15.52 -7.44
N PHE A 301 12.64 -15.90 -7.89
CA PHE A 301 12.35 -17.31 -8.19
C PHE A 301 13.20 -17.86 -9.34
N VAL A 302 13.56 -16.99 -10.29
CA VAL A 302 14.37 -17.34 -11.47
C VAL A 302 15.85 -17.48 -11.14
N ALA A 303 16.30 -16.86 -10.04
CA ALA A 303 17.66 -17.07 -9.53
C ALA A 303 17.88 -18.49 -8.99
N ASN A 304 16.81 -19.26 -8.77
CA ASN A 304 16.87 -20.69 -8.45
C ASN A 304 16.71 -21.54 -9.73
N PRO A 305 17.30 -22.75 -9.80
CA PRO A 305 17.14 -23.61 -10.96
C PRO A 305 15.67 -24.01 -11.16
N LEU A 306 15.06 -23.45 -12.20
CA LEU A 306 13.68 -23.73 -12.62
C LEU A 306 13.62 -24.84 -13.67
N LEU A 307 12.53 -25.60 -13.70
CA LEU A 307 12.21 -26.44 -14.85
C LEU A 307 11.83 -25.55 -16.05
N GLU A 308 12.08 -26.02 -17.28
CA GLU A 308 11.80 -25.27 -18.52
C GLU A 308 10.33 -24.79 -18.60
N LYS A 309 9.39 -25.63 -18.16
CA LYS A 309 7.96 -25.30 -18.08
C LYS A 309 7.64 -24.17 -17.08
N GLU A 310 8.37 -24.11 -15.97
CA GLU A 310 8.19 -23.10 -14.93
C GLU A 310 8.77 -21.76 -15.40
N PHE A 311 9.92 -21.81 -16.06
CA PHE A 311 10.53 -20.66 -16.69
C PHE A 311 9.60 -19.99 -17.71
N LEU A 312 8.97 -20.77 -18.59
CA LEU A 312 8.04 -20.24 -19.59
C LEU A 312 6.84 -19.53 -18.94
N HIS A 313 6.31 -20.07 -17.84
CA HIS A 313 5.22 -19.43 -17.10
C HIS A 313 5.66 -18.12 -16.42
N VAL A 314 6.84 -18.09 -15.78
CA VAL A 314 7.37 -16.86 -15.19
C VAL A 314 7.60 -15.80 -16.27
N LYS A 315 8.07 -16.20 -17.46
CA LYS A 315 8.25 -15.31 -18.61
C LYS A 315 6.93 -14.68 -19.06
N VAL A 316 5.89 -15.48 -19.30
CA VAL A 316 4.56 -15.00 -19.69
C VAL A 316 4.01 -14.03 -18.64
N ALA A 317 4.24 -14.34 -17.37
CA ALA A 317 3.81 -13.49 -16.28
C ALA A 317 4.51 -12.13 -16.24
N LEU A 318 5.84 -12.12 -16.32
CA LEU A 318 6.63 -10.90 -16.35
C LEU A 318 6.28 -10.01 -17.55
N HIS A 319 6.02 -10.60 -18.73
CA HIS A 319 5.54 -9.84 -19.88
C HIS A 319 4.13 -9.28 -19.67
N SER A 320 3.22 -10.04 -19.08
CA SER A 320 1.87 -9.56 -18.78
C SER A 320 1.86 -8.40 -17.78
N LEU A 321 2.74 -8.46 -16.77
CA LEU A 321 2.98 -7.35 -15.84
C LEU A 321 3.61 -6.16 -16.56
N SER A 322 4.53 -6.39 -17.49
CA SER A 322 5.08 -5.33 -18.35
C SER A 322 4.00 -4.63 -19.15
N ASP A 323 3.14 -5.38 -19.83
CA ASP A 323 2.05 -4.84 -20.65
C ASP A 323 1.05 -4.04 -19.80
N LEU A 324 0.79 -4.50 -18.57
CA LEU A 324 -0.03 -3.77 -17.61
C LEU A 324 0.66 -2.47 -17.18
N LEU A 325 1.93 -2.52 -16.79
CA LEU A 325 2.72 -1.34 -16.41
C LEU A 325 2.85 -0.34 -17.55
N GLU A 326 2.96 -0.81 -18.80
CA GLU A 326 2.98 0.04 -19.99
C GLU A 326 1.64 0.73 -20.23
N LYS A 327 0.51 0.09 -19.96
CA LYS A 327 -0.81 0.77 -19.96
C LYS A 327 -0.93 1.83 -18.87
N LEU A 328 -0.10 1.75 -17.82
CA LEU A 328 -0.02 2.76 -16.75
C LEU A 328 1.04 3.85 -17.03
N ASN A 329 1.94 3.63 -18.00
CA ASN A 329 3.11 4.47 -18.32
C ASN A 329 2.77 5.88 -18.82
N ASP A 330 1.57 6.12 -19.33
CA ASP A 330 1.14 7.48 -19.68
C ASP A 330 1.19 8.44 -18.45
N PHE A 331 1.38 7.92 -17.23
CA PHE A 331 1.04 8.65 -16.02
C PHE A 331 2.15 9.05 -15.03
N ASN A 332 3.29 8.38 -14.85
CA ASN A 332 4.49 8.98 -14.23
C ASN A 332 5.69 8.02 -14.08
N ASP A 333 6.87 8.58 -14.37
CA ASP A 333 8.22 8.15 -13.99
C ASP A 333 8.90 7.03 -14.81
N SER A 334 9.47 7.45 -15.94
CA SER A 334 10.30 6.63 -16.85
C SER A 334 11.43 5.85 -16.15
N LEU A 335 11.90 6.32 -14.99
CA LEU A 335 12.99 5.69 -14.24
C LEU A 335 12.57 4.36 -13.60
N LYS A 336 11.39 4.27 -12.98
CA LYS A 336 10.93 3.03 -12.33
C LYS A 336 10.53 1.96 -13.36
N ILE A 337 10.04 2.40 -14.52
CA ILE A 337 9.82 1.51 -15.68
C ILE A 337 11.14 1.04 -16.26
N SER A 338 12.16 1.89 -16.35
CA SER A 338 13.50 1.46 -16.77
C SER A 338 14.10 0.42 -15.83
N GLN A 339 13.84 0.51 -14.51
CA GLN A 339 14.25 -0.51 -13.55
C GLN A 339 13.48 -1.84 -13.75
N PHE A 340 12.16 -1.79 -13.96
CA PHE A 340 11.38 -2.98 -14.29
C PHE A 340 11.82 -3.62 -15.61
N LYS A 341 12.07 -2.80 -16.64
CA LYS A 341 12.64 -3.24 -17.92
C LYS A 341 14.04 -3.83 -17.75
N SER A 342 14.86 -3.28 -16.86
CA SER A 342 16.16 -3.88 -16.51
C SER A 342 16.01 -5.26 -15.86
N TYR A 343 14.98 -5.51 -15.04
CA TYR A 343 14.70 -6.85 -14.52
C TYR A 343 14.27 -7.82 -15.62
N LEU A 344 13.42 -7.37 -16.56
CA LEU A 344 13.04 -8.15 -17.75
C LEU A 344 14.24 -8.46 -18.66
N GLU A 345 15.09 -7.47 -18.94
CA GLU A 345 16.28 -7.64 -19.77
C GLU A 345 17.28 -8.61 -19.12
N LYS A 346 17.49 -8.52 -17.80
CA LYS A 346 18.29 -9.50 -17.04
C LYS A 346 17.69 -10.90 -17.16
N PHE A 347 16.37 -11.02 -17.07
CA PHE A 347 15.67 -12.29 -17.23
C PHE A 347 15.87 -12.89 -18.62
N ASP A 348 15.72 -12.10 -19.69
CA ASP A 348 15.94 -12.55 -21.06
C ASP A 348 17.42 -12.91 -21.35
N SER A 349 18.37 -12.25 -20.67
CA SER A 349 19.82 -12.48 -20.85
C SER A 349 20.34 -13.79 -20.24
N VAL A 350 19.66 -14.35 -19.23
CA VAL A 350 20.02 -15.65 -18.61
C VAL A 350 19.75 -16.83 -19.58
N VAL A 351 19.12 -16.57 -20.72
CA VAL A 351 18.65 -17.57 -21.71
C VAL A 351 19.33 -17.46 -23.07
N SER A 352 20.36 -16.63 -23.21
CA SER A 352 21.29 -16.69 -24.36
C SER A 352 22.47 -17.59 -24.05
#